data_AF-A0A9X2P0X3-F1
#
_entry.id   AF-A0A9X2P0X3-F1
#
_cell.length_a   1.000
_cell.length_b   1.000
_cell.length_c   1.000
_cell.angle_alpha   90.00
_cell.angle_beta   90.00
_cell.angle_gamma   90.00
#
_symmetry.space_group_name_H-M   'P 1'
#
loop_
_entity.id
_entity.type
_entity.pdbx_description
1 polymer ?
#
loop_
_entity_poly.entity_id
_entity_poly.type
_entity_poly.pdbx_seq_one_letter_code
_entity_poly.pdbx_strand_id
1 'polypeptide(L)' 'MKVGDKVLISPDLTRLPQWISGTVIEVEDNPFVGTVISAETEDKDVYFGQEDLFKLQTEEICLP' A
#
# COMPACT_ATOMS: atom_id res chain seq x y z
N MET A 1 -4.64 6.96 3.39
CA MET A 1 -5.11 5.57 3.13
C MET A 1 -5.93 5.10 4.32
N LYS A 2 -6.89 4.20 4.12
CA LYS A 2 -7.63 3.53 5.21
C LYS A 2 -7.68 2.02 4.97
N VAL A 3 -7.95 1.27 6.04
CA VAL A 3 -8.20 -0.18 5.97
C VAL A 3 -9.32 -0.45 4.94
N GLY A 4 -9.06 -1.39 4.03
CA GLY A 4 -9.92 -1.75 2.91
C GLY A 4 -9.63 -1.01 1.60
N ASP A 5 -8.77 0.01 1.58
CA ASP A 5 -8.33 0.62 0.31
C ASP A 5 -7.42 -0.33 -0.47
N LYS A 6 -7.58 -0.35 -1.80
CA LYS A 6 -6.61 -0.98 -2.69
C LYS A 6 -5.43 -0.04 -2.90
N VAL A 7 -4.23 -0.58 -2.74
CA VAL A 7 -2.98 0.16 -2.86
C VAL A 7 -1.99 -0.60 -3.73
N LEU A 8 -1.10 0.14 -4.36
CA LEU A 8 0.07 -0.39 -5.02
C LEU A 8 1.25 -0.29 -4.06
N ILE A 9 1.93 -1.41 -3.84
CA ILE A 9 3.07 -1.55 -2.94
C ILE A 9 4.35 -1.36 -3.74
N SER A 10 5.26 -0.52 -3.24
CA SER A 10 6.49 -0.17 -3.94
C SER A 10 7.39 -1.39 -4.21
N PRO A 11 8.02 -1.47 -5.40
CA PRO A 11 9.05 -2.45 -5.70
C PRO A 11 10.22 -2.43 -4.70
N ASP A 12 10.52 -1.27 -4.09
CA ASP A 12 11.55 -1.15 -3.05
C ASP A 12 11.21 -1.95 -1.79
N LEU A 13 9.92 -2.07 -1.46
CA LEU A 13 9.45 -2.82 -0.28
C LEU A 13 9.34 -4.32 -0.60
N THR A 14 8.82 -4.64 -1.78
CA THR A 14 8.53 -6.02 -2.19
C THR A 14 9.74 -6.73 -2.79
N ARG A 15 10.78 -5.96 -3.16
CA ARG A 15 11.94 -6.40 -3.95
C ARG A 15 11.59 -6.99 -5.30
N LEU A 16 10.41 -6.66 -5.80
CA LEU A 16 9.95 -7.04 -7.13
C LEU A 16 10.25 -5.91 -8.12
N PRO A 17 10.36 -6.21 -9.43
CA PRO A 17 10.60 -5.17 -10.44
C PRO A 17 9.39 -4.26 -10.69
N GLN A 18 8.21 -4.63 -10.19
CA GLN A 18 6.94 -3.98 -10.47
C GLN A 18 6.20 -3.63 -9.19
N TRP A 19 5.34 -2.61 -9.28
CA TRP A 19 4.36 -2.32 -8.25
C TRP A 19 3.33 -3.44 -8.22
N ILE A 20 3.06 -3.98 -7.04
CA ILE A 20 2.07 -5.04 -6.87
C ILE A 20 0.85 -4.47 -6.15
N SER A 21 -0.32 -4.99 -6.46
CA SER A 21 -1.55 -4.63 -5.75
C SER A 21 -1.63 -5.34 -4.41
N GLY A 22 -2.05 -4.60 -3.39
CA GLY A 22 -2.45 -5.11 -2.09
C GLY A 22 -3.67 -4.38 -1.56
N THR A 23 -4.27 -4.94 -0.52
CA THR A 23 -5.36 -4.31 0.22
C THR A 23 -4.84 -3.88 1.57
N VAL A 24 -5.08 -2.63 1.96
CA VAL A 24 -4.69 -2.14 3.28
C VAL A 24 -5.47 -2.90 4.34
N ILE A 25 -4.75 -3.58 5.23
CA ILE A 25 -5.32 -4.31 6.36
C ILE A 25 -5.17 -3.54 7.67
N GLU A 26 -4.17 -2.65 7.76
CA GLU A 26 -3.89 -1.88 8.96
C GLU A 26 -3.25 -0.53 8.61
N VAL A 27 -3.55 0.48 9.42
CA VAL A 27 -2.96 1.81 9.35
C VAL A 27 -2.57 2.21 10.78
N GLU A 28 -1.27 2.32 11.03
CA GLU A 28 -0.72 2.72 12.32
C GLU A 28 -0.14 4.13 12.21
N ASP A 29 -0.48 5.02 13.13
CA ASP A 29 0.11 6.35 13.22
C ASP A 29 1.22 6.34 14.25
N ASN A 30 2.48 6.38 13.80
CA ASN A 30 3.64 6.34 14.67
C ASN A 30 4.22 7.75 14.86
N PRO A 31 4.37 8.24 16.10
CA PRO A 31 4.86 9.61 16.34
C PRO A 31 6.33 9.84 15.96
N PHE A 32 7.11 8.79 15.70
CA PHE A 32 8.51 8.90 15.28
C PHE A 32 8.71 8.72 13.77
N VAL A 33 7.93 7.83 13.16
CA VAL A 33 8.12 7.39 11.76
C VAL A 33 7.03 7.93 10.83
N GLY A 34 5.93 8.45 11.38
CA GLY A 34 4.74 8.86 10.65
C GLY A 34 3.75 7.71 10.44
N THR A 35 2.87 7.85 9.45
CA THR A 35 1.87 6.84 9.11
C THR A 35 2.54 5.60 8.50
N VAL A 36 2.32 4.44 9.12
CA VAL A 36 2.73 3.13 8.65
C VAL A 36 1.50 2.40 8.11
N ILE A 37 1.60 1.90 6.89
CA ILE A 37 0.55 1.16 6.20
C ILE A 37 0.96 -0.30 6.11
N SER A 38 0.05 -1.19 6.47
CA SER A 38 0.18 -2.63 6.24
C SER A 38 -0.82 -3.05 5.16
N ALA A 39 -0.33 -3.69 4.10
CA ALA A 39 -1.14 -4.19 3.00
C ALA A 39 -0.89 -5.67 2.74
N GLU A 40 -1.96 -6.41 2.48
CA GLU A 40 -1.94 -7.83 2.12
C GLU A 40 -2.13 -8.00 0.60
N THR A 41 -1.29 -8.81 -0.03
CA THR A 41 -1.39 -9.17 -1.45
C THR A 41 -2.35 -10.33 -1.68
N GLU A 42 -2.70 -10.60 -2.93
CA GLU A 42 -3.52 -11.76 -3.30
C GLU A 42 -2.88 -13.10 -2.91
N ASP A 43 -1.55 -13.16 -2.87
CA ASP A 43 -0.75 -14.31 -2.42
C ASP A 43 -0.72 -14.49 -0.88
N LYS A 44 -1.42 -13.62 -0.14
CA LYS A 44 -1.42 -13.53 1.34
C LYS A 44 -0.09 -13.12 1.95
N ASP A 45 0.76 -12.45 1.18
CA ASP A 45 1.95 -11.80 1.71
C ASP A 45 1.57 -10.45 2.31
N VAL A 46 2.05 -10.19 3.52
CA VAL A 46 1.81 -8.92 4.22
C VAL A 46 3.06 -8.05 4.16
N TYR A 47 2.91 -6.86 3.59
CA TYR A 47 3.96 -5.85 3.53
C TYR A 47 3.56 -4.65 4.39
N PHE A 48 4.50 -4.13 5.17
CA PHE A 48 4.29 -2.96 6.01
C PHE A 48 5.42 -1.95 5.82
N GLY A 49 5.09 -0.67 5.80
CA GLY A 49 6.06 0.42 5.60
C GLY A 49 5.43 1.79 5.73
N GLN A 50 6.23 2.84 5.58
CA GLN A 50 5.71 4.22 5.57
C GLN A 50 4.75 4.44 4.41
N GLU A 51 3.77 5.34 4.59
CA GLU A 51 2.75 5.64 3.57
C GLU A 51 3.33 6.00 2.20
N ASP A 52 4.52 6.62 2.14
CA ASP A 52 5.22 6.96 0.90
C ASP A 52 5.58 5.76 0.02
N LEU A 53 5.69 4.57 0.60
CA LEU A 53 5.96 3.32 -0.12
C LEU A 53 4.70 2.70 -0.73
N PHE A 54 3.54 3.32 -0.50
CA PHE A 54 2.25 2.87 -1.01
C PHE A 54 1.64 3.96 -1.88
N LYS A 55 0.97 3.55 -2.95
CA LYS A 55 0.16 4.45 -3.78
C LYS A 55 -1.29 3.99 -3.71
N LEU A 56 -2.23 4.92 -3.59
CA LEU A 56 -3.62 4.55 -3.75
C LEU A 56 -3.80 3.99 -5.16
N GLN A 57 -4.42 2.82 -5.28
CA GLN A 57 -4.91 2.35 -6.57
C GLN A 57 -6.21 3.11 -6.87
N THR A 58 -6.10 4.42 -7.12
CA THR A 58 -7.20 5.16 -7.73
C THR A 58 -7.35 4.62 -9.14
N GLU A 59 -8.47 3.94 -9.40
CA GLU A 59 -9.02 3.90 -10.75
C GLU A 59 -9.24 5.34 -11.19
N GLU A 60 -8.23 5.97 -11.82
CA GLU A 60 -8.46 7.13 -12.67
C GLU A 60 -9.22 6.66 -13.92
N ILE A 61 -10.49 6.29 -13.74
CA ILE A 61 -11.49 6.44 -14.78
C ILE A 61 -11.96 7.89 -14.68
N CYS A 62 -11.15 8.80 -15.22
CA CYS A 62 -11.61 10.14 -15.57
C CYS A 62 -11.42 10.31 -17.08
N LEU A 63 -12.33 9.71 -17.85
CA LEU A 63 -12.64 10.12 -19.22
C LEU A 63 -14.13 10.46 -19.22
N PRO A 64 -14.49 11.71 -19.55
CA PRO A 64 -14.68 12.06 -20.95
C PRO A 64 -13.96 13.33 -21.43
#